data_AF-A0A7S3LB53-F1
#
_entry.id   AF-A0A7S3LB53-F1
#
_cell.length_a   1.000
_cell.length_b   1.000
_cell.length_c   1.000
_cell.angle_alpha   90.00
_cell.angle_beta   90.00
_cell.angle_gamma   90.00
#
_symmetry.space_group_name_H-M   'P 1'
#
loop_
_entity.id
_entity.type
_entity.pdbx_description
1 polymer ?
#
loop_
_entity_poly.entity_id
_entity_poly.type
_entity_poly.pdbx_seq_one_letter_code
_entity_poly.pdbx_strand_id
1 'polypeptide(L)'
;MPNDWEPVTQWDEIFAWRSQMFRTIAKNFQWADPSMLSTVHDAPWSSVRMAKTVRKQGFLDVSALLLSQAEEREVNVVDAYLKLREQILTYYNDKSELERHGGLNL
;
A
#
# COMPACT_ATOMS: atom_id res chain seq x y z
N MET A 1 13.97 1.16 -5.11
CA MET A 1 12.95 2.14 -4.66
C MET A 1 13.64 3.44 -4.32
N PRO A 2 12.96 4.59 -4.45
CA PRO A 2 13.49 5.88 -4.02
C PRO A 2 13.83 5.89 -2.53
N ASN A 3 14.54 6.93 -2.11
CA ASN A 3 14.75 7.18 -0.70
C ASN A 3 13.47 7.75 -0.04
N ASP A 4 13.30 7.53 1.26
CA ASP A 4 12.11 7.95 2.00
C ASP A 4 11.91 9.50 2.00
N TRP A 5 12.97 10.26 1.73
CA TRP A 5 12.96 11.73 1.63
C TRP A 5 12.68 12.26 0.22
N GLU A 6 12.58 11.39 -0.79
CA GLU A 6 12.20 11.83 -2.13
C GLU A 6 10.73 12.30 -2.14
N PRO A 7 10.38 13.29 -2.99
CA PRO A 7 9.01 13.77 -3.13
C PRO A 7 8.02 12.64 -3.44
N VAL A 8 6.80 12.74 -2.90
CA VAL A 8 5.72 11.78 -3.18
C VAL A 8 5.50 11.57 -4.69
N THR A 9 5.68 12.61 -5.51
CA THR A 9 5.52 12.52 -6.96
C THR A 9 6.47 11.53 -7.62
N GLN A 10 7.73 11.46 -7.18
CA GLN A 10 8.68 10.47 -7.70
C GLN A 10 8.28 9.03 -7.31
N TRP A 11 7.74 8.87 -6.09
CA TRP A 11 7.21 7.58 -5.66
C TRP A 11 5.98 7.18 -6.49
N ASP A 12 5.06 8.11 -6.72
CA ASP A 12 3.85 7.91 -7.51
C ASP A 12 4.17 7.45 -8.95
N GLU A 13 5.10 8.12 -9.63
CA GLU A 13 5.54 7.74 -10.97
C GLU A 13 6.07 6.30 -11.01
N ILE A 14 6.93 5.92 -10.06
CA ILE A 14 7.50 4.58 -9.99
C ILE A 14 6.41 3.53 -9.74
N PHE A 15 5.48 3.80 -8.83
CA PHE A 15 4.38 2.88 -8.56
C PHE A 15 3.42 2.76 -9.74
N ALA A 16 3.15 3.85 -10.45
CA ALA A 16 2.35 3.84 -11.67
C ALA A 16 2.98 2.93 -12.74
N TRP A 17 4.30 3.06 -12.96
CA TRP A 17 5.05 2.20 -13.89
C TRP A 17 5.04 0.73 -13.47
N ARG A 18 5.23 0.44 -12.17
CA ARG A 18 5.15 -0.93 -11.65
C ARG A 18 3.77 -1.53 -11.87
N SER A 19 2.71 -0.82 -11.49
CA SER A 19 1.32 -1.23 -11.72
C SER A 19 1.05 -1.50 -13.21
N GLN A 20 1.53 -0.64 -14.10
CA GLN A 20 1.39 -0.82 -15.54
C GLN A 20 2.13 -2.08 -16.04
N MET A 21 3.34 -2.33 -15.55
CA MET A 21 4.09 -3.55 -15.89
C MET A 21 3.34 -4.80 -15.42
N PHE A 22 2.82 -4.82 -14.19
CA PHE A 22 2.03 -5.96 -13.71
C PHE A 22 0.76 -6.19 -14.51
N ARG A 23 0.00 -5.13 -14.80
CA ARG A 23 -1.19 -5.23 -15.66
C ARG A 23 -0.84 -5.79 -17.04
N THR A 24 0.31 -5.41 -17.59
CA THR A 24 0.78 -5.90 -18.89
C THR A 24 1.17 -7.38 -18.81
N ILE A 25 1.92 -7.79 -17.79
CA ILE A 25 2.28 -9.19 -17.57
C ILE A 25 1.01 -10.02 -17.35
N ALA A 26 0.16 -9.64 -16.40
CA ALA A 26 -1.08 -10.35 -16.09
C ALA A 26 -1.97 -10.53 -17.33
N LYS A 27 -2.04 -9.52 -18.21
CA LYS A 27 -2.77 -9.61 -19.48
C LYS A 27 -2.20 -10.68 -20.43
N ASN A 28 -0.88 -10.84 -20.50
CA ASN A 28 -0.24 -11.83 -21.38
C ASN A 28 -0.27 -13.26 -20.81
N PHE A 29 -0.48 -13.38 -19.50
CA PHE A 29 -0.52 -14.66 -18.79
C PHE A 29 -1.92 -15.01 -18.26
N GLN A 30 -3.00 -14.45 -18.85
CA GLN A 30 -4.39 -14.73 -18.42
C GLN A 30 -4.78 -16.22 -18.46
N TRP A 31 -4.05 -17.03 -19.22
CA TRP A 31 -4.24 -18.48 -19.31
C TRP A 31 -3.61 -19.25 -18.14
N ALA A 32 -2.75 -18.60 -17.34
CA ALA A 32 -2.10 -19.20 -16.19
C ALA A 32 -3.05 -19.25 -14.98
N ASP A 33 -2.72 -20.13 -14.03
CA ASP A 33 -3.46 -20.23 -12.77
C ASP A 33 -3.49 -18.87 -12.03
N PRO A 34 -4.65 -18.37 -11.57
CA PRO A 34 -4.76 -17.11 -10.84
C PRO A 34 -3.86 -17.01 -9.61
N SER A 35 -3.64 -18.13 -8.91
CA SER A 35 -2.75 -18.19 -7.74
C SER A 35 -1.27 -18.11 -8.13
N MET A 36 -0.92 -18.51 -9.36
CA MET A 36 0.42 -18.30 -9.90
C MET A 36 0.59 -16.82 -10.30
N LEU A 37 -0.42 -16.21 -10.92
CA LEU A 37 -0.43 -14.79 -11.29
C LEU A 37 -0.30 -13.86 -10.07
N SER A 38 -0.88 -14.23 -8.94
CA SER A 38 -0.77 -13.44 -7.70
C SER A 38 0.65 -13.47 -7.11
N THR A 39 1.40 -14.56 -7.25
CA THR A 39 2.82 -14.60 -6.81
C THR A 39 3.73 -13.64 -7.55
N VAL A 40 3.35 -13.26 -8.77
CA VAL A 40 4.09 -12.28 -9.58
C VAL A 40 3.64 -10.85 -9.29
N HIS A 41 2.57 -10.64 -8.52
CA HIS A 41 1.94 -9.35 -8.31
C HIS A 41 2.42 -8.69 -7.00
N ASP A 42 3.27 -7.67 -7.10
CA ASP A 42 3.77 -6.94 -5.93
C ASP A 42 2.90 -5.75 -5.49
N ALA A 43 1.71 -5.59 -6.07
CA ALA A 43 0.88 -4.42 -5.77
C ALA A 43 0.53 -4.27 -4.28
N PRO A 44 0.26 -5.33 -3.50
CA PRO A 44 0.02 -5.18 -2.06
C PRO A 44 1.21 -4.53 -1.35
N TRP A 45 2.42 -5.04 -1.61
CA TRP A 45 3.65 -4.47 -1.07
C TRP A 45 3.87 -3.02 -1.52
N SER A 46 3.62 -2.76 -2.81
CA SER A 46 3.79 -1.45 -3.41
C SER A 46 2.86 -0.40 -2.78
N SER A 47 1.57 -0.74 -2.60
CA SER A 47 0.58 0.12 -1.95
C SER A 47 0.94 0.42 -0.49
N VAL A 48 1.37 -0.60 0.27
CA VAL A 48 1.79 -0.39 1.68
C VAL A 48 3.06 0.45 1.77
N ARG A 49 4.01 0.28 0.84
CA ARG A 49 5.21 1.14 0.80
C ARG A 49 4.86 2.59 0.46
N MET A 50 3.94 2.83 -0.48
CA MET A 50 3.48 4.18 -0.78
C MET A 50 2.79 4.82 0.43
N ALA A 51 1.86 4.09 1.06
CA ALA A 51 1.16 4.53 2.26
C ALA A 51 2.12 4.93 3.38
N LYS A 52 3.20 4.16 3.58
CA LYS A 52 4.25 4.46 4.55
C LYS A 52 5.02 5.73 4.21
N THR A 53 5.40 5.94 2.96
CA THR A 53 6.12 7.14 2.52
C THR A 53 5.27 8.38 2.73
N VAL A 54 4.01 8.38 2.28
CA VAL A 54 3.13 9.54 2.41
C VAL A 54 2.81 9.85 3.87
N ARG A 55 2.65 8.81 4.73
CA ARG A 55 2.49 9.00 6.17
C ARG A 55 3.71 9.67 6.80
N LYS A 56 4.92 9.20 6.47
CA LYS A 56 6.17 9.79 6.97
C LYS A 56 6.33 11.26 6.56
N GLN A 57 5.73 11.66 5.44
CA GLN A 57 5.73 13.04 4.96
C GLN A 57 4.54 13.87 5.47
N GLY A 58 3.67 13.30 6.31
CA GLY A 58 2.58 14.01 6.97
C GLY A 58 1.21 13.92 6.29
N PHE A 59 1.09 13.20 5.16
CA PHE A 59 -0.16 13.03 4.43
C PHE A 59 -0.95 11.81 4.95
N LEU A 60 -1.50 11.93 6.16
CA LEU A 60 -2.20 10.81 6.84
C LEU A 60 -3.44 10.34 6.07
N ASP A 61 -4.26 11.27 5.57
CA ASP A 61 -5.49 10.93 4.82
C ASP A 61 -5.18 10.15 3.54
N VAL A 62 -4.11 10.55 2.84
CA VAL A 62 -3.64 9.87 1.64
C VAL A 62 -3.10 8.48 1.99
N SER A 63 -2.40 8.34 3.12
CA SER A 63 -1.95 7.04 3.62
C SER A 63 -3.13 6.11 3.88
N ALA A 64 -4.18 6.60 4.57
CA ALA A 64 -5.38 5.83 4.87
C ALA A 64 -6.13 5.41 3.61
N LEU A 65 -6.25 6.30 2.62
CA LEU A 65 -6.87 6.02 1.33
C LEU A 65 -6.12 4.91 0.56
N LEU A 66 -4.78 4.98 0.52
CA LEU A 66 -3.97 3.96 -0.15
C LEU A 66 -4.10 2.58 0.51
N LEU A 67 -4.19 2.55 1.85
CA LEU A 67 -4.37 1.31 2.61
C LEU A 67 -5.77 0.72 2.43
N SER A 68 -6.81 1.53 2.26
CA SER A 68 -8.17 1.04 1.99
C SER A 68 -8.32 0.46 0.59
N GLN A 69 -7.54 0.98 -0.37
CA GLN A 69 -7.50 0.50 -1.76
C GLN A 69 -6.58 -0.71 -1.96
N ALA A 70 -5.73 -1.06 -0.99
CA ALA A 70 -4.86 -2.23 -1.08
C ALA A 70 -5.70 -3.52 -1.03
N GLU A 71 -5.88 -4.14 -2.21
CA GLU A 71 -6.68 -5.36 -2.41
C GLU A 71 -6.29 -6.49 -1.46
N GLU A 72 -7.29 -7.20 -0.94
CA GLU A 72 -7.13 -8.29 0.04
C GLU A 72 -7.14 -9.69 -0.58
N ARG A 73 -7.37 -9.78 -1.90
CA ARG A 73 -7.94 -10.99 -2.49
C ARG A 73 -7.04 -12.22 -2.46
N GLU A 74 -5.71 -12.06 -2.37
CA GLU A 74 -4.74 -13.13 -2.10
C GLU A 74 -3.49 -12.55 -1.40
N VAL A 75 -3.68 -11.86 -0.28
CA VAL A 75 -2.57 -11.17 0.41
C VAL A 75 -1.69 -12.18 1.14
N ASN A 76 -0.41 -12.23 0.79
CA ASN A 76 0.62 -12.92 1.54
C ASN A 76 0.57 -12.47 3.02
N VAL A 77 0.69 -13.39 3.98
CA VAL A 77 0.68 -13.09 5.43
C VAL A 77 1.61 -11.93 5.79
N VAL A 78 2.75 -11.81 5.12
CA VAL A 78 3.70 -10.70 5.30
C VAL A 78 3.09 -9.35 4.91
N ASP A 79 2.42 -9.28 3.77
CA ASP A 79 1.79 -8.05 3.28
C ASP A 79 0.57 -7.67 4.13
N ALA A 80 -0.19 -8.65 4.62
CA ALA A 80 -1.29 -8.43 5.55
C ALA A 80 -0.78 -7.81 6.87
N TYR A 81 0.30 -8.35 7.42
CA TYR A 81 0.95 -7.80 8.60
C TYR A 81 1.45 -6.37 8.36
N LEU A 82 2.10 -6.12 7.23
CA LEU A 82 2.61 -4.79 6.89
C LEU A 82 1.48 -3.77 6.71
N LYS A 83 0.38 -4.16 6.05
CA LYS A 83 -0.84 -3.34 5.91
C LYS A 83 -1.41 -2.96 7.27
N LEU A 84 -1.65 -3.95 8.14
CA LEU A 84 -2.21 -3.74 9.47
C LEU A 84 -1.32 -2.85 10.34
N ARG A 85 -0.01 -3.13 10.34
CA ARG A 85 0.97 -2.31 11.04
C ARG A 85 0.93 -0.85 10.57
N GLU A 86 0.83 -0.63 9.26
CA GLU A 86 0.79 0.73 8.72
C GLU A 86 -0.53 1.43 9.01
N GLN A 87 -1.67 0.74 8.97
CA GLN A 87 -2.96 1.27 9.40
C GLN A 87 -2.90 1.78 10.86
N ILE A 88 -2.36 0.98 11.78
CA ILE A 88 -2.19 1.38 13.19
C ILE A 88 -1.32 2.65 13.28
N LEU A 89 -0.23 2.72 12.52
CA LEU A 89 0.67 3.88 12.55
C LEU A 89 0.04 5.13 11.93
N THR A 90 -0.86 4.99 10.95
CA THR A 90 -1.59 6.11 10.36
C THR A 90 -2.56 6.75 11.35
N TYR A 91 -3.20 5.94 12.20
CA TYR A 91 -4.07 6.44 13.28
C TYR A 91 -3.31 6.82 14.56
N TYR A 92 -2.01 6.53 14.65
CA TYR A 92 -1.18 6.95 15.78
C TYR A 92 -0.83 8.45 15.68
N ASN A 93 -1.76 9.30 16.15
CA ASN A 93 -1.53 10.74 16.29
C ASN A 93 -1.58 11.17 17.77
N ASP A 94 -0.43 11.49 18.36
CA ASP A 94 -0.34 11.98 19.75
C ASP A 94 -1.00 13.36 19.96
N LYS A 95 -1.32 14.09 18.89
CA LYS A 95 -1.88 15.45 18.94
C LYS A 95 -3.40 15.52 18.74
N SER A 96 -4.03 14.43 18.32
CA SER A 96 -5.46 14.37 18.01
C SER A 96 -6.04 13.09 18.60
N GLU A 97 -6.77 13.23 19.71
CA GLU A 97 -7.49 12.09 20.30
C GLU A 97 -8.48 11.51 19.29
N LEU A 98 -9.27 12.33 18.59
CA LEU A 98 -10.27 11.85 17.62
C LEU A 98 -9.67 10.92 16.55
N GLU A 99 -8.47 11.22 16.05
CA GLU A 99 -7.76 10.40 15.07
C GLU A 99 -7.15 9.13 15.68
N ARG A 100 -6.73 9.18 16.95
CA ARG A 100 -6.27 8.01 17.73
C ARG A 100 -7.34 6.94 17.88
N HIS A 101 -8.60 7.34 18.05
CA HIS A 101 -9.73 6.42 18.18
C HIS A 101 -10.23 5.91 16.82
N GLY A 102 -9.86 6.53 15.70
CA GLY A 102 -10.28 6.09 14.36
C GLY A 102 -9.80 4.67 13.98
N GLY A 103 -8.73 4.19 14.62
CA GLY A 103 -8.24 2.81 14.47
C GLY A 103 -8.84 1.79 15.46
N LEU A 104 -9.65 2.26 16.42
CA LEU A 104 -10.31 1.43 17.42
C LEU A 104 -11.82 1.55 17.20
N ASN A 105 -12.43 0.53 16.59
CA ASN A 105 -13.89 0.39 16.67
C ASN A 105 -14.25 0.07 18.13
N LEU A 106 -14.45 1.12 18.94
CA LEU A 106 -15.03 1.07 20.29
C LEU A 106 -16.50 1.47 20.24
#